data_AF-A0A5Q0SH56-F1
#
_entry.id   AF-A0A5Q0SH56-F1
#
_cell.length_a   1.000
_cell.length_b   1.000
_cell.length_c   1.000
_cell.angle_alpha   90.00
_cell.angle_beta   90.00
_cell.angle_gamma   90.00
#
_symmetry.space_group_name_H-M   'P 1'
#
loop_
_entity.id
_entity.type
_entity.pdbx_description
1 polymer ?
#
loop_
_entity_poly.entity_id
_entity_poly.type
_entity_poly.pdbx_seq_one_letter_code
_entity_poly.pdbx_strand_id
1 'polypeptide(L)'
;MYSTEVKINAPIFVVRKILMDPLFTSGISGHIAILKFKDKQKNEFLMGDRIRELSAPTDEFEALYILMRTSKDFKYTEGIYRGPEVSLQSIKYSGISNDGKLEFTIEFMPKSIGDSQTTLYIATKVKYNDSLLDKLLGKSAVDFAKHIVEDHLGMYARVYFSYLYGDIIKNLASKERSTQGLSITPLFEFTGNAGSILSKINETISQLDLGKIKVNFDNLTCDIVVQNKEMKRAICRSDNIIKTGFEALAMIISAKGEGKMEVYSVKVEDLIEILYSTV
;
A
#
# COMPACT_ATOMS: atom_id res chain seq x y z
N MET A 1 -1.49 16.81 13.67
CA MET A 1 -1.90 16.01 12.50
C MET A 1 -2.19 16.98 11.40
N TYR A 2 -1.71 16.71 10.20
CA TYR A 2 -1.98 17.51 9.01
C TYR A 2 -2.42 16.58 7.90
N SER A 3 -3.31 17.04 7.03
CA SER A 3 -3.73 16.28 5.85
C SER A 3 -4.02 17.20 4.67
N THR A 4 -3.84 16.67 3.47
CA THR A 4 -4.17 17.33 2.22
C THR A 4 -4.84 16.34 1.27
N GLU A 5 -5.53 16.88 0.27
CA GLU A 5 -6.13 16.10 -0.81
C GLU A 5 -5.58 16.59 -2.14
N VAL A 6 -5.17 15.64 -2.99
CA VAL A 6 -4.66 15.93 -4.34
C VAL A 6 -5.32 15.02 -5.37
N LYS A 7 -5.51 15.53 -6.58
CA LYS A 7 -6.00 14.75 -7.72
C LYS A 7 -4.83 14.29 -8.57
N ILE A 8 -4.82 13.02 -8.93
CA ILE A 8 -3.79 12.38 -9.76
C ILE A 8 -4.46 11.82 -11.00
N ASN A 9 -3.94 12.15 -12.18
CA ASN A 9 -4.40 11.61 -13.46
C ASN A 9 -3.81 10.22 -13.70
N ALA A 10 -4.16 9.26 -12.84
CA ALA A 10 -3.76 7.88 -12.94
C ALA A 10 -4.82 6.93 -12.36
N PRO A 11 -4.95 5.71 -12.91
CA PRO A 11 -5.73 4.65 -12.30
C PRO A 11 -5.25 4.32 -10.88
N ILE A 12 -6.19 3.99 -10.01
CA ILE A 12 -5.93 3.73 -8.58
C ILE A 12 -4.86 2.66 -8.35
N PHE A 13 -4.79 1.62 -9.19
CA PHE A 13 -3.80 0.55 -9.05
C PHE A 13 -2.37 1.05 -9.25
N VAL A 14 -2.15 2.01 -10.16
CA VAL A 14 -0.82 2.58 -10.42
C VAL A 14 -0.38 3.40 -9.22
N VAL A 15 -1.28 4.26 -8.73
CA VAL A 15 -1.04 5.10 -7.54
C VAL A 15 -0.71 4.22 -6.33
N ARG A 16 -1.54 3.20 -6.07
CA ARG A 16 -1.33 2.25 -4.96
C ARG A 16 -0.01 1.50 -5.10
N LYS A 17 0.32 0.99 -6.28
CA LYS A 17 1.57 0.26 -6.52
C LYS A 17 2.81 1.10 -6.20
N ILE A 18 2.81 2.37 -6.59
CA ILE A 18 3.90 3.30 -6.27
C ILE A 18 3.95 3.58 -4.77
N LEU A 19 2.80 3.86 -4.15
CA LEU A 19 2.72 4.16 -2.72
C LEU A 19 2.98 2.95 -1.81
N MET A 20 2.94 1.72 -2.33
CA MET A 20 3.33 0.51 -1.61
C MET A 20 4.86 0.30 -1.58
N ASP A 21 5.64 1.09 -2.31
CA ASP A 21 7.10 0.98 -2.27
C ASP A 21 7.66 1.78 -1.06
N PRO A 22 8.25 1.11 -0.06
CA PRO A 22 8.82 1.78 1.12
C PRO A 22 10.05 2.65 0.77
N LEU A 23 10.84 2.29 -0.24
CA LEU A 23 11.98 3.08 -0.70
C LEU A 23 11.52 4.35 -1.40
N PHE A 24 10.47 4.23 -2.20
CA PHE A 24 9.81 5.37 -2.81
C PHE A 24 9.28 6.34 -1.75
N THR A 25 8.43 5.86 -0.83
CA THR A 25 7.78 6.72 0.18
C THR A 25 8.80 7.40 1.10
N SER A 26 9.83 6.66 1.53
CA SER A 26 10.91 7.23 2.34
C SER A 26 11.69 8.30 1.57
N GLY A 27 12.08 8.01 0.33
CA GLY A 27 12.80 8.94 -0.54
C GLY A 27 12.04 10.23 -0.82
N ILE A 28 10.76 10.14 -1.24
CA ILE A 28 9.97 11.34 -1.54
C ILE A 28 9.63 12.16 -0.31
N SER A 29 9.66 11.58 0.89
CA SER A 29 9.43 12.33 2.13
C SER A 29 10.54 13.34 2.41
N GLY A 30 11.74 13.15 1.86
CA GLY A 30 12.93 13.96 2.14
C GLY A 30 13.47 13.84 3.58
N HIS A 31 12.77 13.12 4.47
CA HIS A 31 13.04 13.10 5.90
C HIS A 31 13.29 11.71 6.48
N ILE A 32 13.18 10.67 5.65
CA ILE A 32 13.36 9.28 6.04
C ILE A 32 14.38 8.68 5.08
N ALA A 33 15.51 8.22 5.59
CA ALA A 33 16.47 7.46 4.82
C ALA A 33 16.56 6.04 5.39
N ILE A 34 16.13 5.05 4.60
CA ILE A 34 16.30 3.64 4.98
C ILE A 34 17.78 3.29 4.93
N LEU A 35 18.33 2.84 6.07
CA LEU A 35 19.73 2.46 6.23
C LEU A 35 19.92 0.95 6.12
N LYS A 36 19.04 0.18 6.76
CA LYS A 36 19.15 -1.28 6.84
C LYS A 36 17.81 -1.97 6.63
N PHE A 37 17.86 -3.16 6.03
CA PHE A 37 16.71 -4.00 5.69
C PHE A 37 16.64 -5.17 6.64
N LYS A 38 15.48 -5.42 7.25
CA LYS A 38 15.29 -6.58 8.13
C LYS A 38 15.09 -7.84 7.30
N ASP A 39 15.88 -8.87 7.59
CA ASP A 39 15.67 -10.23 7.12
C ASP A 39 14.83 -11.02 8.14
N LYS A 40 13.71 -11.59 7.71
CA LYS A 40 12.81 -12.36 8.57
C LYS A 40 13.40 -13.68 9.03
N GLN A 41 14.13 -14.37 8.15
CA GLN A 41 14.66 -15.71 8.44
C GLN A 41 15.85 -15.64 9.40
N LYS A 42 16.74 -14.66 9.17
CA LYS A 42 17.94 -14.44 9.99
C LYS A 42 17.67 -13.57 11.21
N ASN A 43 16.53 -12.88 11.24
CA ASN A 43 16.16 -11.90 12.26
C ASN A 43 17.23 -10.81 12.46
N GLU A 44 17.92 -10.40 11.39
CA GLU A 44 18.99 -9.40 11.41
C GLU A 44 18.72 -8.23 10.47
N PHE A 45 19.32 -7.07 10.74
CA PHE A 45 19.30 -5.93 9.83
C PHE A 45 20.54 -5.96 8.92
N LEU A 46 20.33 -5.93 7.61
CA LEU A 46 21.36 -6.00 6.58
C LEU A 46 21.57 -4.63 5.91
N MET A 47 22.81 -4.28 5.59
CA MET A 47 23.18 -3.03 4.91
C MET A 47 24.39 -3.24 3.98
N GLY A 48 24.64 -2.28 3.10
CA GLY A 48 25.79 -2.32 2.19
C GLY A 48 25.75 -3.51 1.23
N ASP A 49 26.90 -4.16 1.06
CA ASP A 49 27.05 -5.36 0.22
C ASP A 49 26.22 -6.56 0.72
N ARG A 50 26.03 -6.66 2.04
CA ARG A 50 25.24 -7.74 2.68
C ARG A 50 23.75 -7.70 2.35
N ILE A 51 23.22 -6.60 1.79
CA ILE A 51 21.81 -6.55 1.32
C ILE A 51 21.54 -7.64 0.27
N ARG A 52 22.55 -8.04 -0.51
CA ARG A 52 22.43 -9.12 -1.50
C ARG A 52 22.11 -10.48 -0.88
N GLU A 53 22.31 -10.63 0.42
CA GLU A 53 22.03 -11.85 1.18
C GLU A 53 20.62 -11.87 1.78
N LEU A 54 19.79 -10.86 1.52
CA LEU A 54 18.42 -10.77 1.98
C LEU A 54 17.59 -11.89 1.33
N SER A 55 17.13 -12.85 2.14
CA SER A 55 16.38 -14.02 1.66
C SER A 55 14.89 -13.89 1.95
N ALA A 56 14.50 -13.09 2.95
CA ALA A 56 13.10 -12.84 3.29
C ALA A 56 12.92 -11.40 3.79
N PRO A 57 12.70 -10.41 2.90
CA PRO A 57 12.48 -9.03 3.30
C PRO A 57 11.23 -8.89 4.20
N THR A 58 11.27 -7.95 5.14
CA THR A 58 10.09 -7.51 5.89
C THR A 58 9.73 -6.06 5.57
N ASP A 59 8.64 -5.60 6.18
CA ASP A 59 8.17 -4.21 6.21
C ASP A 59 8.80 -3.41 7.37
N GLU A 60 9.92 -3.86 7.94
CA GLU A 60 10.61 -3.20 9.05
C GLU A 60 12.03 -2.82 8.63
N PHE A 61 12.39 -1.57 8.87
CA PHE A 61 13.65 -0.99 8.43
C PHE A 61 14.30 -0.22 9.57
N GLU A 62 15.63 -0.27 9.64
CA GLU A 62 16.37 0.71 10.42
C GLU A 62 16.57 1.94 9.53
N ALA A 63 16.18 3.11 10.03
CA ALA A 63 16.15 4.34 9.25
C ALA A 63 16.75 5.52 10.01
N LEU A 64 17.26 6.48 9.25
CA LEU A 64 17.65 7.79 9.73
C LEU A 64 16.50 8.77 9.51
N TYR A 65 16.06 9.42 10.59
CA TYR A 65 15.08 10.49 10.55
C TYR A 65 15.76 11.85 10.56
N ILE A 66 15.55 12.63 9.51
CA ILE A 66 16.12 13.95 9.32
C ILE A 66 15.08 14.97 9.78
N LEU A 67 15.33 15.61 10.92
CA LEU A 67 14.43 16.53 11.58
C LEU A 67 14.88 17.97 11.37
N MET A 68 13.96 18.81 10.90
CA MET A 68 14.19 20.25 10.82
C MET A 68 13.89 20.90 12.16
N ARG A 69 14.91 21.50 12.77
CA ARG A 69 14.73 22.34 13.96
C ARG A 69 14.43 23.79 13.56
N THR A 70 15.06 24.24 12.48
CA THR A 70 14.79 25.49 11.76
C THR A 70 15.03 25.24 10.27
N SER A 71 14.79 26.22 9.40
CA SER A 71 15.09 26.11 7.96
C SER A 71 16.59 25.96 7.63
N LYS A 72 17.49 26.10 8.61
CA LYS A 72 18.95 26.03 8.44
C LYS A 72 19.65 25.06 9.38
N ASP A 73 18.91 24.40 10.28
CA ASP A 73 19.46 23.50 11.29
C ASP A 73 18.75 22.15 11.22
N PHE A 74 19.52 21.11 10.90
CA PHE A 74 19.07 19.73 10.76
C PHE A 74 19.64 18.89 11.89
N LYS A 75 18.79 18.09 12.51
CA LYS A 75 19.20 16.99 13.38
C LYS A 75 18.85 15.69 12.74
N TYR A 76 19.60 14.65 13.07
CA TYR A 76 19.28 13.30 12.68
C TYR A 76 19.20 12.41 13.91
N THR A 77 18.30 11.44 13.85
CA THR A 77 18.19 10.38 14.85
C THR A 77 17.86 9.09 14.14
N GLU A 78 18.45 7.98 14.57
CA GLU A 78 18.12 6.66 14.04
C GLU A 78 16.84 6.14 14.68
N GLY A 79 16.19 5.19 14.02
CA GLY A 79 14.96 4.58 14.51
C GLY A 79 14.48 3.44 13.65
N ILE A 80 13.27 2.96 13.97
CA ILE A 80 12.60 1.90 13.23
C ILE A 80 11.48 2.49 12.39
N TYR A 81 11.58 2.32 11.08
CA TYR A 81 10.57 2.67 10.08
C TYR A 81 9.81 1.41 9.68
N ARG A 82 8.49 1.48 9.60
CA ARG A 82 7.60 0.35 9.33
C ARG A 82 6.63 0.66 8.20
N GLY A 83 6.41 -0.30 7.33
CA GLY A 83 5.39 -0.29 6.29
C GLY A 83 5.90 -0.79 4.93
N PRO A 84 5.02 -0.90 3.93
CA PRO A 84 3.62 -0.48 4.00
C PRO A 84 2.73 -1.46 4.78
N GLU A 85 1.90 -0.92 5.68
CA GLU A 85 0.68 -1.59 6.15
C GLU A 85 -0.44 -1.26 5.15
N VAL A 86 -0.83 -2.23 4.33
CA VAL A 86 -1.76 -2.03 3.19
C VAL A 86 -3.14 -2.56 3.54
N SER A 87 -4.20 -1.76 3.39
CA SER A 87 -5.61 -2.19 3.39
C SER A 87 -6.27 -1.83 2.06
N LEU A 88 -7.54 -2.18 1.82
CA LEU A 88 -8.24 -1.74 0.61
C LEU A 88 -8.38 -0.21 0.55
N GLN A 89 -8.51 0.43 1.72
CA GLN A 89 -8.80 1.85 1.84
C GLN A 89 -7.55 2.71 1.98
N SER A 90 -6.49 2.17 2.57
CA SER A 90 -5.29 2.95 2.88
C SER A 90 -3.98 2.18 2.76
N ILE A 91 -2.89 2.94 2.65
CA ILE A 91 -1.50 2.47 2.75
C ILE A 91 -0.85 3.30 3.83
N LYS A 92 -0.33 2.65 4.86
CA LYS A 92 0.18 3.33 6.04
C LYS A 92 1.63 2.98 6.31
N TYR A 93 2.36 3.98 6.77
CA TYR A 93 3.73 3.88 7.24
C TYR A 93 3.82 4.49 8.63
N SER A 94 4.72 3.99 9.45
CA SER A 94 4.97 4.54 10.77
C SER A 94 6.46 4.51 11.12
N GLY A 95 6.85 5.31 12.09
CA GLY A 95 8.24 5.33 12.54
C GLY A 95 8.37 5.81 13.97
N ILE A 96 9.35 5.27 14.68
CA ILE A 96 9.74 5.68 16.03
C ILE A 96 11.26 5.81 16.12
N SER A 97 11.76 6.91 16.70
CA SER A 97 13.20 7.10 16.91
C SER A 97 13.70 6.24 18.08
N ASN A 98 14.98 5.86 18.05
CA ASN A 98 15.63 5.04 19.07
C ASN A 98 15.63 5.72 20.45
N ASP A 99 15.67 7.05 20.48
CA ASP A 99 15.57 7.85 21.72
C ASP A 99 14.12 8.09 22.18
N GLY A 100 13.13 7.56 21.45
CA GLY A 100 11.71 7.68 21.75
C GLY A 100 11.15 9.09 21.63
N LYS A 101 11.90 10.05 21.07
CA LYS A 101 11.48 11.45 20.97
C LYS A 101 10.60 11.75 19.78
N LEU A 102 10.71 10.98 18.71
CA LEU A 102 9.89 11.11 17.51
C LEU A 102 9.05 9.86 17.33
N GLU A 103 7.75 10.05 17.12
CA GLU A 103 6.84 9.03 16.62
C GLU A 103 6.01 9.65 15.49
N PHE A 104 5.85 8.95 14.37
CA PHE A 104 5.00 9.42 13.28
C PHE A 104 4.23 8.32 12.58
N THR A 105 3.21 8.74 11.84
CA THR A 105 2.44 7.93 10.90
C THR A 105 2.18 8.74 9.65
N ILE A 106 2.39 8.15 8.49
CA ILE A 106 1.98 8.66 7.18
C ILE A 106 0.92 7.70 6.65
N GLU A 107 -0.23 8.22 6.25
CA GLU A 107 -1.34 7.44 5.71
C GLU A 107 -1.77 8.02 4.37
N PHE A 108 -1.88 7.14 3.38
CA PHE A 108 -2.36 7.44 2.05
C PHE A 108 -3.70 6.74 1.83
N MET A 109 -4.73 7.47 1.40
CA MET A 109 -6.05 6.93 1.09
C MET A 109 -6.42 7.27 -0.35
N PRO A 110 -6.00 6.44 -1.33
CA PRO A 110 -6.38 6.63 -2.72
C PRO A 110 -7.81 6.17 -2.97
N LYS A 111 -8.58 7.00 -3.69
CA LYS A 111 -9.96 6.72 -4.12
C LYS A 111 -10.10 6.97 -5.61
N SER A 112 -10.66 6.00 -6.33
CA SER A 112 -10.88 6.12 -7.78
C SER A 112 -11.92 7.19 -8.10
N ILE A 113 -11.66 8.00 -9.13
CA ILE A 113 -12.64 8.84 -9.82
C ILE A 113 -12.67 8.34 -11.27
N GLY A 114 -13.66 7.50 -11.60
CA GLY A 114 -13.65 6.78 -12.87
C GLY A 114 -12.48 5.79 -12.97
N ASP A 115 -12.05 5.46 -14.19
CA ASP A 115 -10.98 4.47 -14.45
C ASP A 115 -9.59 5.10 -14.54
N SER A 116 -9.50 6.41 -14.81
CA SER A 116 -8.25 7.07 -15.17
C SER A 116 -7.77 8.12 -14.17
N GLN A 117 -8.54 8.41 -13.12
CA GLN A 117 -8.18 9.40 -12.10
C GLN A 117 -8.31 8.84 -10.69
N THR A 118 -7.49 9.37 -9.79
CA THR A 118 -7.48 9.02 -8.37
C THR A 118 -7.43 10.30 -7.54
N THR A 119 -8.35 10.45 -6.59
CA THR A 119 -8.16 11.36 -5.47
C THR A 119 -7.27 10.68 -4.44
N LEU A 120 -6.17 11.31 -4.08
CA LEU A 120 -5.27 10.85 -3.03
C LEU A 120 -5.40 11.76 -1.81
N TYR A 121 -5.94 11.21 -0.72
CA TYR A 121 -5.85 11.85 0.58
C TYR A 121 -4.53 11.44 1.24
N ILE A 122 -3.78 12.42 1.74
CA ILE A 122 -2.49 12.21 2.41
C ILE A 122 -2.60 12.79 3.80
N ALA A 123 -2.39 11.98 4.83
CA ALA A 123 -2.43 12.40 6.22
C ALA A 123 -1.11 12.05 6.91
N THR A 124 -0.63 12.94 7.77
CA THR A 124 0.53 12.68 8.61
C THR A 124 0.27 13.12 10.04
N LYS A 125 0.56 12.21 10.97
CA LYS A 125 0.53 12.45 12.41
C LYS A 125 1.95 12.35 12.93
N VAL A 126 2.39 13.38 13.66
CA VAL A 126 3.71 13.44 14.28
C VAL A 126 3.51 13.76 15.75
N LYS A 127 4.28 13.08 16.60
CA LYS A 127 4.33 13.29 18.03
C LYS A 127 5.79 13.47 18.43
N TYR A 128 6.07 14.61 19.06
CA TYR A 128 7.36 14.89 19.67
C TYR A 128 7.23 14.75 21.18
N ASN A 129 8.03 13.86 21.77
CA ASN A 129 8.19 13.75 23.22
C ASN A 129 9.30 14.71 23.69
N ASP A 130 9.14 16.00 23.38
CA ASP A 130 10.07 17.03 23.81
C ASP A 130 9.91 17.30 25.31
N SER A 131 11.04 17.57 25.97
CA SER A 131 11.05 17.98 27.37
C SER A 131 10.33 19.33 27.55
N LEU A 132 9.72 19.59 28.71
CA LEU A 132 9.09 20.88 29.05
C LEU A 132 10.03 22.08 28.81
N LEU A 133 11.34 21.87 28.97
CA LEU A 133 12.39 22.85 28.78
C LEU A 133 12.61 23.20 27.30
N ASP A 134 12.51 22.23 26.39
CA ASP A 134 12.62 22.47 24.94
C ASP A 134 11.45 23.30 24.40
N LYS A 135 10.24 23.12 24.96
CA LYS A 135 9.05 23.93 24.64
C LYS A 135 9.15 25.37 25.16
N LEU A 136 9.73 25.56 26.35
CA LEU A 136 9.92 26.87 26.98
C LEU A 136 10.97 27.74 26.27
N LEU A 137 11.97 27.14 25.61
CA LEU A 137 13.04 27.86 24.91
C LEU A 137 12.65 28.35 23.50
N GLY A 138 11.37 28.30 23.11
CA GLY A 138 10.89 28.84 21.83
C GLY A 138 11.45 28.13 20.59
N LYS A 139 12.04 26.94 20.75
CA LYS A 139 12.55 26.10 19.67
C LYS A 139 11.40 25.26 19.09
N SER A 140 10.30 25.91 18.71
CA SER A 140 9.16 25.21 18.15
C SER A 140 9.60 24.49 16.88
N ALA A 141 9.44 23.17 16.85
CA ALA A 141 9.64 22.39 15.64
C ALA A 141 8.82 23.02 14.51
N VAL A 142 9.43 23.10 13.31
CA VAL A 142 8.66 23.30 12.07
C VAL A 142 7.46 22.35 12.11
N ASP A 143 6.28 22.76 11.62
CA ASP A 143 5.14 21.85 11.51
C ASP A 143 5.49 20.72 10.53
N PHE A 144 6.16 19.70 11.07
CA PHE A 144 6.81 18.64 10.32
C PHE A 144 5.78 17.80 9.57
N ALA A 145 4.59 17.63 10.17
CA ALA A 145 3.47 16.98 9.51
C ALA A 145 3.04 17.78 8.26
N LYS A 146 2.85 19.09 8.40
CA LYS A 146 2.51 19.94 7.25
C LYS A 146 3.62 19.98 6.21
N HIS A 147 4.87 20.09 6.63
CA HIS A 147 6.02 20.15 5.73
C HIS A 147 6.17 18.87 4.90
N ILE A 148 6.12 17.68 5.52
CA ILE A 148 6.11 16.40 4.78
C ILE A 148 4.91 16.34 3.83
N VAL A 149 3.72 16.73 4.27
CA VAL A 149 2.52 16.55 3.46
C VAL A 149 2.44 17.54 2.28
N GLU A 150 2.69 18.83 2.48
CA GLU A 150 2.55 19.82 1.40
C GLU A 150 3.81 19.89 0.53
N ASP A 151 4.99 20.00 1.15
CA ASP A 151 6.21 20.37 0.43
C ASP A 151 6.89 19.17 -0.22
N HIS A 152 6.62 17.96 0.27
CA HIS A 152 7.20 16.71 -0.21
C HIS A 152 6.15 15.82 -0.90
N LEU A 153 5.26 15.18 -0.13
CA LEU A 153 4.32 14.18 -0.64
C LEU A 153 3.29 14.80 -1.61
N GLY A 154 2.67 15.90 -1.21
CA GLY A 154 1.69 16.65 -1.99
C GLY A 154 2.31 17.28 -3.22
N MET A 155 3.49 17.90 -3.09
CA MET A 155 4.26 18.43 -4.22
C MET A 155 4.62 17.34 -5.22
N TYR A 156 5.10 16.19 -4.76
CA TYR A 156 5.38 15.04 -5.62
C TYR A 156 4.15 14.62 -6.40
N ALA A 157 3.02 14.43 -5.71
CA ALA A 157 1.77 14.00 -6.34
C ALA A 157 1.23 15.02 -7.37
N ARG A 158 1.34 16.32 -7.09
CA ARG A 158 0.86 17.38 -8.00
C ARG A 158 1.76 17.55 -9.22
N VAL A 159 3.08 17.46 -9.06
CA VAL A 159 4.05 17.88 -10.09
C VAL A 159 4.80 16.69 -10.67
N TYR A 160 5.52 15.95 -9.84
CA TYR A 160 6.45 14.91 -10.32
C TYR A 160 5.75 13.66 -10.81
N PHE A 161 4.63 13.26 -10.19
CA PHE A 161 3.94 12.03 -10.54
C PHE A 161 3.54 12.00 -12.03
N SER A 162 2.87 13.05 -12.49
CA SER A 162 2.43 13.15 -13.89
C SER A 162 3.61 13.23 -14.86
N TYR A 163 4.69 13.90 -14.47
CA TYR A 163 5.89 14.02 -15.27
C TYR A 163 6.63 12.68 -15.43
N LEU A 164 6.77 11.90 -14.35
CA LEU A 164 7.53 10.66 -14.34
C LEU A 164 6.74 9.47 -14.91
N TYR A 165 5.43 9.41 -14.65
CA TYR A 165 4.61 8.24 -15.00
C TYR A 165 3.58 8.50 -16.09
N GLY A 166 3.42 9.74 -16.56
CA GLY A 166 2.36 10.11 -17.51
C GLY A 166 2.35 9.26 -18.78
N ASP A 167 3.52 9.01 -19.37
CA ASP A 167 3.60 8.21 -20.60
C ASP A 167 3.39 6.71 -20.35
N ILE A 168 3.82 6.20 -19.20
CA ILE A 168 3.54 4.82 -18.78
C ILE A 168 2.03 4.63 -18.62
N ILE A 169 1.36 5.59 -17.98
CA ILE A 169 -0.10 5.57 -17.74
C ILE A 169 -0.87 5.63 -19.05
N LYS A 170 -0.49 6.51 -19.98
CA LYS A 170 -1.11 6.58 -21.33
C LYS A 170 -1.02 5.24 -22.06
N ASN A 171 0.14 4.59 -21.99
CA ASN A 171 0.37 3.29 -22.62
C ASN A 171 -0.42 2.15 -21.94
N LEU A 172 -0.60 2.20 -20.62
CA LEU A 172 -1.42 1.23 -19.88
C LEU A 172 -2.92 1.38 -20.19
N ALA A 173 -3.42 2.62 -20.24
CA ALA A 173 -4.82 2.91 -20.58
C ALA A 173 -5.16 2.47 -22.03
N SER A 174 -4.22 2.57 -22.96
CA SER A 174 -4.41 2.07 -24.34
C SER A 174 -4.50 0.54 -24.45
N LYS A 175 -4.18 -0.19 -23.39
CA LYS A 175 -4.15 -1.66 -23.32
C LYS A 175 -5.24 -2.25 -22.41
N GLU A 176 -6.24 -1.46 -22.00
CA GLU A 176 -7.39 -2.00 -21.28
C GLU A 176 -7.98 -3.17 -22.07
N ARG A 177 -7.84 -4.38 -21.50
CA ARG A 177 -8.47 -5.59 -22.00
C ARG A 177 -9.96 -5.48 -21.67
N SER A 178 -10.70 -4.82 -22.56
CA SER A 178 -12.15 -4.95 -22.63
C SER A 178 -12.50 -6.38 -23.08
N THR A 179 -12.40 -7.35 -22.18
CA THR A 179 -13.06 -8.63 -22.40
C THR A 179 -14.55 -8.40 -22.15
N GLN A 180 -15.30 -8.14 -23.22
CA GLN A 180 -16.77 -8.06 -23.24
C GLN A 180 -17.39 -6.87 -22.47
N GLY A 181 -16.75 -5.70 -22.44
CA GLY A 181 -17.37 -4.47 -21.87
C GLY A 181 -17.34 -4.35 -20.35
N LEU A 182 -16.72 -5.28 -19.63
CA LEU A 182 -16.52 -5.21 -18.18
C LEU A 182 -15.17 -4.54 -17.86
N SER A 183 -15.19 -3.39 -17.15
CA SER A 183 -13.96 -2.82 -16.56
C SER A 183 -13.64 -3.57 -15.27
N ILE A 184 -12.65 -4.46 -15.35
CA ILE A 184 -12.07 -5.10 -14.18
C ILE A 184 -10.89 -4.24 -13.73
N THR A 185 -11.09 -3.45 -12.67
CA THR A 185 -10.04 -2.59 -12.12
C THR A 185 -9.25 -3.36 -11.06
N PRO A 186 -7.93 -3.58 -11.24
CA PRO A 186 -7.09 -4.11 -10.17
C PRO A 186 -7.07 -3.12 -8.99
N LEU A 187 -7.17 -3.60 -7.76
CA LEU A 187 -7.16 -2.76 -6.57
C LEU A 187 -5.84 -2.89 -5.80
N PHE A 188 -5.41 -4.10 -5.49
CA PHE A 188 -4.14 -4.34 -4.83
C PHE A 188 -3.67 -5.80 -4.97
N GLU A 189 -2.40 -6.02 -4.63
CA GLU A 189 -1.78 -7.33 -4.55
C GLU A 189 -1.17 -7.53 -3.16
N PHE A 190 -1.16 -8.77 -2.68
CA PHE A 190 -0.56 -9.15 -1.41
C PHE A 190 0.14 -10.51 -1.55
N THR A 191 1.32 -10.64 -0.97
CA THR A 191 2.10 -11.89 -0.98
C THR A 191 2.32 -12.35 0.46
N GLY A 192 2.16 -13.64 0.71
CA GLY A 192 2.40 -14.21 2.04
C GLY A 192 2.08 -15.69 2.13
N ASN A 193 2.22 -16.26 3.33
CA ASN A 193 1.83 -17.65 3.58
C ASN A 193 0.29 -17.80 3.64
N ALA A 194 -0.18 -19.05 3.67
CA ALA A 194 -1.60 -19.41 3.76
C ALA A 194 -2.37 -18.64 4.85
N GLY A 195 -1.83 -18.58 6.07
CA GLY A 195 -2.49 -17.91 7.19
C GLY A 195 -2.61 -16.40 6.98
N SER A 196 -1.53 -15.75 6.51
CA SER A 196 -1.52 -14.32 6.19
C SER A 196 -2.49 -13.99 5.06
N ILE A 197 -2.53 -14.81 4.01
CA ILE A 197 -3.47 -14.63 2.89
C ILE A 197 -4.92 -14.78 3.35
N LEU A 198 -5.24 -15.78 4.17
CA LEU A 198 -6.61 -15.96 4.68
C LEU A 198 -7.07 -14.80 5.56
N SER A 199 -6.20 -14.31 6.43
CA SER A 199 -6.46 -13.10 7.19
C SER A 199 -6.75 -11.92 6.25
N LYS A 200 -5.95 -11.78 5.19
CA LYS A 200 -6.10 -10.70 4.20
C LYS A 200 -7.38 -10.83 3.37
N ILE A 201 -7.80 -12.05 3.03
CA ILE A 201 -9.08 -12.32 2.36
C ILE A 201 -10.23 -11.81 3.23
N ASN A 202 -10.26 -12.16 4.51
CA ASN A 202 -11.33 -11.74 5.43
C ASN A 202 -11.39 -10.22 5.59
N GLU A 203 -10.25 -9.57 5.77
CA GLU A 203 -10.15 -8.11 5.79
C GLU A 203 -10.70 -7.50 4.49
N THR A 204 -10.31 -8.06 3.34
CA THR A 204 -10.71 -7.58 2.01
C THR A 204 -12.20 -7.72 1.78
N ILE A 205 -12.79 -8.88 2.13
CA ILE A 205 -14.23 -9.14 1.97
C ILE A 205 -15.03 -8.06 2.68
N SER A 206 -14.65 -7.67 3.90
CA SER A 206 -15.37 -6.65 4.67
C SER A 206 -15.36 -5.24 4.06
N GLN A 207 -14.48 -4.99 3.09
CA GLN A 207 -14.24 -3.68 2.48
C GLN A 207 -14.56 -3.65 0.97
N LEU A 208 -14.89 -4.79 0.36
CA LEU A 208 -15.12 -4.90 -1.08
C LEU A 208 -16.63 -5.03 -1.38
N ASP A 209 -17.21 -4.03 -2.04
CA ASP A 209 -18.64 -4.03 -2.37
C ASP A 209 -18.98 -5.01 -3.50
N LEU A 210 -18.24 -4.97 -4.62
CA LEU A 210 -18.35 -5.95 -5.69
C LEU A 210 -16.97 -6.21 -6.30
N GLY A 211 -16.57 -7.48 -6.37
CA GLY A 211 -15.30 -7.80 -6.98
C GLY A 211 -14.89 -9.25 -6.91
N LYS A 212 -13.63 -9.48 -7.27
CA LYS A 212 -13.00 -10.79 -7.33
C LYS A 212 -11.67 -10.75 -6.58
N ILE A 213 -11.45 -11.73 -5.72
CA ILE A 213 -10.15 -12.03 -5.12
C ILE A 213 -9.62 -13.29 -5.80
N LYS A 214 -8.42 -13.20 -6.37
CA LYS A 214 -7.70 -14.34 -6.94
C LYS A 214 -6.52 -14.67 -6.04
N VAL A 215 -6.33 -15.95 -5.72
CA VAL A 215 -5.21 -16.44 -4.91
C VAL A 215 -4.48 -17.52 -5.67
N ASN A 216 -3.16 -17.43 -5.76
CA ASN A 216 -2.32 -18.42 -6.43
C ASN A 216 -1.19 -18.85 -5.49
N PHE A 217 -1.05 -20.17 -5.32
CA PHE A 217 0.17 -20.84 -4.86
C PHE A 217 0.66 -21.74 -6.01
N ASP A 218 1.83 -22.35 -5.87
CA ASP A 218 2.46 -23.20 -6.89
C ASP A 218 1.48 -24.18 -7.56
N ASN A 219 0.66 -24.89 -6.77
CA ASN A 219 -0.29 -25.90 -7.26
C ASN A 219 -1.75 -25.59 -6.88
N LEU A 220 -2.08 -24.35 -6.52
CA LEU A 220 -3.43 -23.98 -6.08
C LEU A 220 -3.84 -22.64 -6.68
N THR A 221 -4.95 -22.60 -7.38
CA THR A 221 -5.59 -21.36 -7.83
C THR A 221 -6.99 -21.26 -7.27
N CYS A 222 -7.28 -20.16 -6.60
CA CYS A 222 -8.59 -19.86 -6.04
C CYS A 222 -9.16 -18.57 -6.62
N ASP A 223 -10.44 -18.61 -6.97
CA ASP A 223 -11.25 -17.48 -7.38
C ASP A 223 -12.38 -17.29 -6.34
N ILE A 224 -12.43 -16.12 -5.71
CA ILE A 224 -13.43 -15.76 -4.71
C ILE A 224 -14.19 -14.53 -5.24
N VAL A 225 -15.52 -14.63 -5.31
CA VAL A 225 -16.41 -13.55 -5.71
C VAL A 225 -17.01 -12.93 -4.46
N VAL A 226 -16.88 -11.62 -4.34
CA VAL A 226 -17.39 -10.82 -3.23
C VAL A 226 -18.50 -9.91 -3.74
N GLN A 227 -19.62 -9.87 -3.02
CA GLN A 227 -20.71 -8.95 -3.27
C GLN A 227 -21.32 -8.52 -1.94
N ASN A 228 -21.61 -7.22 -1.79
CA ASN A 228 -22.16 -6.62 -0.58
C ASN A 228 -21.35 -6.98 0.66
N LYS A 229 -20.00 -6.93 0.54
CA LYS A 229 -19.06 -7.24 1.62
C LYS A 229 -19.15 -8.68 2.15
N GLU A 230 -19.70 -9.58 1.35
CA GLU A 230 -19.82 -11.00 1.67
C GLU A 230 -19.24 -11.86 0.55
N MET A 231 -18.62 -12.98 0.93
CA MET A 231 -18.23 -14.00 -0.04
C MET A 231 -19.48 -14.69 -0.61
N LYS A 232 -19.76 -14.47 -1.90
CA LYS A 232 -20.86 -15.16 -2.59
C LYS A 232 -20.46 -16.48 -3.18
N ARG A 233 -19.20 -16.58 -3.65
CA ARG A 233 -18.68 -17.80 -4.25
C ARG A 233 -17.19 -17.91 -3.99
N ALA A 234 -16.71 -19.12 -3.72
CA ALA A 234 -15.29 -19.45 -3.75
C ALA A 234 -15.13 -20.74 -4.54
N ILE A 235 -14.12 -20.78 -5.41
CA ILE A 235 -13.74 -21.97 -6.17
C ILE A 235 -12.22 -22.08 -6.10
N CYS A 236 -11.72 -23.21 -5.62
CA CYS A 236 -10.29 -23.51 -5.63
C CYS A 236 -10.03 -24.73 -6.50
N ARG A 237 -8.92 -24.69 -7.23
CA ARG A 237 -8.46 -25.75 -8.13
C ARG A 237 -7.03 -26.09 -7.78
N SER A 238 -6.77 -27.37 -7.54
CA SER A 238 -5.43 -27.94 -7.37
C SER A 238 -5.41 -29.27 -8.09
N ASP A 239 -4.57 -29.38 -9.12
CA ASP A 239 -4.55 -30.51 -10.05
C ASP A 239 -5.97 -30.83 -10.57
N ASN A 240 -6.49 -32.03 -10.29
CA ASN A 240 -7.83 -32.48 -10.68
C ASN A 240 -8.90 -32.26 -9.60
N ILE A 241 -8.56 -31.62 -8.49
CA ILE A 241 -9.48 -31.38 -7.38
C ILE A 241 -10.05 -29.96 -7.49
N ILE A 242 -11.37 -29.88 -7.59
CA ILE A 242 -12.12 -28.62 -7.53
C ILE A 242 -12.94 -28.61 -6.25
N LYS A 243 -12.73 -27.61 -5.40
CA LYS A 243 -13.54 -27.38 -4.20
C LYS A 243 -14.27 -26.04 -4.30
N THR A 244 -15.42 -25.96 -3.65
CA THR A 244 -16.27 -24.76 -3.63
C THR A 244 -16.66 -24.35 -2.22
N GLY A 245 -16.97 -23.06 -2.03
CA GLY A 245 -17.43 -22.54 -0.74
C GLY A 245 -16.37 -22.68 0.36
N PHE A 246 -16.77 -23.13 1.54
CA PHE A 246 -15.85 -23.31 2.67
C PHE A 246 -14.74 -24.35 2.39
N GLU A 247 -15.03 -25.40 1.62
CA GLU A 247 -14.01 -26.38 1.22
C GLU A 247 -12.91 -25.75 0.35
N ALA A 248 -13.25 -24.72 -0.44
CA ALA A 248 -12.27 -23.97 -1.20
C ALA A 248 -11.30 -23.24 -0.26
N LEU A 249 -11.81 -22.55 0.76
CA LEU A 249 -10.97 -21.85 1.75
C LEU A 249 -10.07 -22.83 2.53
N ALA A 250 -10.55 -24.05 2.80
CA ALA A 250 -9.75 -25.09 3.44
C ALA A 250 -8.53 -25.54 2.60
N MET A 251 -8.64 -25.48 1.26
CA MET A 251 -7.49 -25.73 0.38
C MET A 251 -6.40 -24.67 0.56
N ILE A 252 -6.78 -23.40 0.76
CA ILE A 252 -5.83 -22.31 1.01
C ILE A 252 -5.09 -22.56 2.33
N ILE A 253 -5.78 -22.99 3.40
CA ILE A 253 -5.15 -23.32 4.70
C ILE A 253 -4.06 -24.39 4.53
N SER A 254 -4.32 -25.34 3.65
CA SER A 254 -3.44 -26.49 3.41
C SER A 254 -2.33 -26.20 2.39
N ALA A 255 -2.33 -25.02 1.77
CA ALA A 255 -1.33 -24.62 0.80
C ALA A 255 0.02 -24.40 1.50
N LYS A 256 1.09 -24.92 0.88
CA LYS A 256 2.46 -24.74 1.34
C LYS A 256 3.15 -23.64 0.54
N GLY A 257 4.18 -23.05 1.13
CA GLY A 257 4.96 -22.00 0.49
C GLY A 257 4.32 -20.63 0.57
N GLU A 258 4.79 -19.75 -0.31
CA GLU A 258 4.34 -18.37 -0.43
C GLU A 258 3.32 -18.27 -1.59
N GLY A 259 2.21 -17.60 -1.33
CA GLY A 259 1.16 -17.37 -2.32
C GLY A 259 1.05 -15.89 -2.69
N LYS A 260 0.41 -15.62 -3.82
CA LYS A 260 0.03 -14.29 -4.28
C LYS A 260 -1.49 -14.14 -4.30
N MET A 261 -1.99 -13.10 -3.65
CA MET A 261 -3.37 -12.63 -3.70
C MET A 261 -3.46 -11.38 -4.58
N GLU A 262 -4.46 -11.34 -5.46
CA GLU A 262 -4.77 -10.23 -6.36
C GLU A 262 -6.24 -9.87 -6.19
N VAL A 263 -6.55 -8.59 -6.01
CA VAL A 263 -7.92 -8.13 -5.79
C VAL A 263 -8.35 -7.21 -6.91
N TYR A 264 -9.55 -7.44 -7.41
CA TYR A 264 -10.17 -6.71 -8.51
C TYR A 264 -11.53 -6.19 -8.08
N SER A 265 -11.83 -4.92 -8.34
CA SER A 265 -13.19 -4.37 -8.27
C SER A 265 -13.87 -4.44 -9.62
N VAL A 266 -15.18 -4.62 -9.58
CA VAL A 266 -16.05 -4.51 -10.76
C VAL A 266 -17.06 -3.41 -10.47
N LYS A 267 -17.27 -2.51 -11.44
CA LYS A 267 -18.32 -1.49 -11.36
C LYS A 267 -19.68 -2.12 -11.69
N VAL A 268 -20.70 -1.75 -10.91
CA VAL A 268 -22.07 -2.25 -11.14
C VAL A 268 -22.62 -1.66 -12.43
N GLU A 269 -22.22 -0.43 -12.76
CA GLU A 269 -22.58 0.29 -13.98
C GLU A 269 -22.20 -0.51 -15.23
N ASP A 270 -20.99 -1.07 -15.29
CA ASP A 270 -20.53 -1.90 -16.41
C ASP A 270 -21.38 -3.17 -16.57
N LEU A 271 -21.81 -3.78 -15.45
CA LEU A 271 -22.70 -4.94 -15.49
C LEU A 271 -24.07 -4.58 -16.06
N ILE A 272 -24.60 -3.40 -15.68
CA ILE A 272 -25.86 -2.89 -16.23
C ILE A 272 -25.69 -2.64 -17.73
N GLU A 273 -24.64 -1.96 -18.16
CA GLU A 273 -24.41 -1.69 -19.59
C GLU A 273 -24.35 -2.97 -20.42
N ILE A 274 -23.67 -4.04 -19.95
CA ILE A 274 -23.64 -5.33 -20.66
C ILE A 274 -25.01 -5.98 -20.73
N LEU A 275 -25.74 -6.01 -19.62
CA LEU A 275 -27.06 -6.64 -19.55
C LEU A 275 -28.10 -5.93 -20.43
N TYR A 276 -27.92 -4.63 -20.68
CA TYR A 276 -28.86 -3.81 -21.45
C TYR A 276 -28.37 -3.42 -22.85
N SER A 277 -27.11 -3.68 -23.20
CA SER A 277 -26.58 -3.53 -24.59
C SER A 277 -26.74 -4.79 -25.44
N THR A 278 -27.31 -5.86 -24.88
CA THR A 278 -27.67 -7.10 -25.61
C THR A 278 -29.11 -7.12 -26.11
N VAL A 279 -29.78 -5.97 -26.21
CA VAL A 279 -31.13 -5.80 -26.81
C VAL A 279 -31.03 -5.12 -28.17
#